data_AF-A0A9X9A4E1-F1
#
_entry.id   AF-A0A9X9A4E1-F1
#
_cell.length_a   1.000
_cell.length_b   1.000
_cell.length_c   1.000
_cell.angle_alpha   90.00
_cell.angle_beta   90.00
_cell.angle_gamma   90.00
#
_symmetry.space_group_name_H-M   'P 1'
#
loop_
_entity.id
_entity.type
_entity.pdbx_description
1 polymer ?
#
loop_
_entity_poly.entity_id
_entity_poly.type
_entity_poly.pdbx_seq_one_letter_code
_entity_poly.pdbx_strand_id
1 'polypeptide(L)'
;SSQNFKIDSLPVGTKELKWVIEPSEKDYSSTISFNVMIDVSLGIDSTRWKNISHGSRTEAYTNTKYYIASPMGATNKFTVKIYAITN
;
A
#
# COMPACT_ATOMS: atom_id res chain seq x y z
N SER A 1 -1.15 -11.24 4.45
CA SER A 1 -1.92 -10.21 3.73
C SER A 1 -2.65 -9.34 4.74
N SER A 2 -3.14 -8.17 4.34
CA SER A 2 -4.03 -7.33 5.16
C SER A 2 -5.51 -7.63 4.89
N GLN A 3 -6.40 -7.02 5.68
CA GLN A 3 -7.80 -6.82 5.28
C GLN A 3 -7.88 -5.81 4.12
N ASN A 4 -9.03 -5.77 3.45
CA ASN A 4 -9.30 -4.80 2.40
C ASN A 4 -9.37 -3.38 2.96
N PHE A 5 -8.83 -2.43 2.20
CA PHE A 5 -8.91 -1.00 2.47
C PHE A 5 -9.29 -0.25 1.19
N LYS A 6 -9.65 1.02 1.37
CA LYS A 6 -10.09 1.91 0.29
C LYS A 6 -9.10 3.04 0.13
N ILE A 7 -8.79 3.37 -1.12
CA ILE A 7 -8.28 4.69 -1.49
C ILE A 7 -9.39 5.27 -2.35
N ASP A 8 -10.22 6.12 -1.75
CA ASP A 8 -11.27 6.85 -2.44
C ASP A 8 -11.15 8.34 -2.09
N SER A 9 -11.94 9.18 -2.76
CA SER A 9 -12.13 10.58 -2.37
C SER A 9 -10.82 11.39 -2.23
N LEU A 10 -9.86 11.18 -3.13
CA LEU A 10 -8.57 11.88 -3.09
C LEU A 10 -8.75 13.40 -3.20
N PRO A 11 -7.98 14.21 -2.43
CA PRO A 11 -8.02 15.67 -2.56
C PRO A 11 -7.79 16.13 -4.00
N VAL A 12 -8.46 17.20 -4.41
CA VAL A 12 -8.26 17.81 -5.73
C VAL A 12 -6.80 18.20 -5.90
N GLY A 13 -6.22 17.85 -7.05
CA GLY A 13 -4.81 18.12 -7.33
C GLY A 13 -3.83 17.07 -6.81
N THR A 14 -4.31 15.97 -6.22
CA THR A 14 -3.45 14.82 -5.88
C THR A 14 -2.75 14.30 -7.13
N LYS A 15 -1.42 14.21 -7.09
CA LYS A 15 -0.59 13.70 -8.20
C LYS A 15 -0.10 12.29 -7.92
N GLU A 16 0.27 12.02 -6.67
CA GLU A 16 0.91 10.77 -6.27
C GLU A 16 0.40 10.32 -4.91
N LEU A 17 0.60 9.04 -4.62
CA LEU A 17 0.47 8.47 -3.29
C LEU A 17 1.86 8.18 -2.73
N LYS A 18 2.12 8.60 -1.50
CA LYS A 18 3.34 8.24 -0.75
C LYS A 18 3.01 7.18 0.29
N TRP A 19 3.80 6.11 0.27
CA TRP A 19 3.64 4.96 1.15
C TRP A 19 4.67 5.02 2.29
N VAL A 20 4.22 4.99 3.54
CA VAL A 20 5.08 5.04 4.73
C VAL A 20 4.82 3.81 5.57
N ILE A 21 5.87 3.04 5.81
CA ILE A 21 5.83 1.81 6.61
C ILE A 21 6.30 2.13 8.04
N GLU A 22 5.49 1.75 9.03
CA GLU A 22 5.76 1.89 10.46
C GLU A 22 5.74 0.49 11.12
N PRO A 23 6.90 -0.14 11.32
CA PRO A 23 7.01 -1.39 12.07
C PRO A 23 6.58 -1.22 13.53
N SER A 24 5.99 -2.25 14.14
CA SER A 24 5.59 -2.18 15.56
C SER A 24 6.74 -2.44 16.54
N GLU A 25 7.82 -3.09 16.09
CA GLU A 25 8.91 -3.54 16.96
C GLU A 25 10.30 -3.48 16.27
N LYS A 26 10.99 -4.62 16.17
CA LYS A 26 12.41 -4.75 15.83
C LYS A 26 12.71 -4.67 14.33
N ASP A 27 11.70 -4.77 13.48
CA ASP A 27 11.90 -4.69 12.04
C ASP A 27 12.24 -3.26 11.62
N TYR A 28 13.02 -3.10 10.56
CA TYR A 28 13.33 -1.80 9.98
C TYR A 28 12.39 -1.52 8.82
N SER A 29 11.82 -0.32 8.74
CA SER A 29 10.91 0.03 7.63
C SER A 29 11.57 -0.10 6.26
N SER A 30 12.89 0.09 6.18
CA SER A 30 13.70 -0.04 4.97
C SER A 30 13.85 -1.48 4.46
N THR A 31 13.63 -2.50 5.30
CA THR A 31 13.71 -3.92 4.89
C THR A 31 12.36 -4.48 4.48
N ILE A 32 11.26 -3.78 4.80
CA ILE A 32 9.91 -4.25 4.51
C ILE A 32 9.50 -3.82 3.12
N SER A 33 8.99 -4.77 2.34
CA SER A 33 8.33 -4.50 1.06
C SER A 33 7.11 -5.40 0.87
N PHE A 34 6.18 -4.98 0.01
CA PHE A 34 4.97 -5.73 -0.27
C PHE A 34 4.37 -5.35 -1.64
N ASN A 35 3.36 -6.11 -2.07
CA ASN A 35 2.53 -5.75 -3.22
C ASN A 35 1.19 -5.19 -2.75
N VAL A 36 0.60 -4.31 -3.55
CA VAL A 36 -0.80 -3.88 -3.40
C VAL A 36 -1.61 -4.52 -4.51
N MET A 37 -2.61 -5.30 -4.10
CA MET A 37 -3.48 -6.07 -4.97
C MET A 37 -4.89 -5.48 -4.94
N ILE A 38 -5.67 -5.73 -5.99
CA ILE A 38 -7.10 -5.46 -6.06
C ILE A 38 -7.84 -6.80 -5.95
N ASP A 39 -8.71 -6.92 -4.96
CA ASP A 39 -9.63 -8.04 -4.79
C ASP A 39 -10.75 -7.96 -5.86
N VAL A 40 -10.79 -8.97 -6.72
CA VAL A 40 -11.74 -9.08 -7.84
C VAL A 40 -12.74 -10.18 -7.55
N SER A 41 -14.01 -9.78 -7.35
CA SER A 41 -15.09 -10.73 -7.16
C SER A 41 -15.27 -11.60 -8.40
N LEU A 42 -15.33 -12.92 -8.20
CA LEU A 42 -15.49 -13.92 -9.28
C LEU A 42 -14.39 -13.85 -10.36
N GLY A 43 -13.16 -13.53 -9.97
CA GLY A 43 -12.01 -13.44 -10.87
C GLY A 43 -10.68 -13.69 -10.19
N ILE A 44 -9.59 -13.39 -10.90
CA ILE A 44 -8.23 -13.44 -10.37
C ILE A 44 -7.85 -12.05 -9.88
N ASP A 45 -7.39 -11.97 -8.64
CA ASP A 45 -6.86 -10.73 -8.07
C ASP A 45 -5.71 -10.18 -8.92
N SER A 46 -5.71 -8.87 -9.11
CA SER A 46 -4.71 -8.21 -9.94
C SER A 46 -3.74 -7.40 -9.10
N THR A 47 -2.46 -7.41 -9.47
CA THR A 47 -1.48 -6.54 -8.82
C THR A 47 -1.58 -5.13 -9.37
N ARG A 48 -1.90 -4.16 -8.51
CA ARG A 48 -1.89 -2.74 -8.87
C ARG A 48 -0.49 -2.15 -8.72
N TRP A 49 0.18 -2.39 -7.58
CA TRP A 49 1.54 -1.92 -7.34
C TRP A 49 2.42 -3.05 -6.80
N LYS A 50 3.65 -3.16 -7.32
CA LYS A 50 4.61 -4.19 -6.92
C LYS A 50 5.75 -3.59 -6.11
N ASN A 51 6.30 -4.36 -5.17
CA ASN A 51 7.51 -4.04 -4.41
C ASN A 51 7.47 -2.65 -3.76
N ILE A 52 6.31 -2.27 -3.21
CA ILE A 52 6.17 -1.06 -2.42
C ILE A 52 7.01 -1.19 -1.17
N SER A 53 7.95 -0.26 -1.02
CA SER A 53 8.84 -0.10 0.14
C SER A 53 8.61 1.24 0.83
N HIS A 54 9.19 1.42 2.01
CA HIS A 54 9.08 2.67 2.74
C HIS A 54 9.54 3.86 1.90
N GLY A 55 8.66 4.87 1.76
CA GLY A 55 8.91 6.08 0.97
C GLY A 55 8.54 5.95 -0.51
N SER A 56 8.08 4.79 -0.97
CA SER A 56 7.63 4.60 -2.36
C SER A 56 6.56 5.61 -2.75
N ARG A 57 6.60 6.02 -4.03
CA ARG A 57 5.62 6.89 -4.66
C ARG A 57 4.96 6.18 -5.83
N THR A 58 3.65 6.29 -5.95
CA THR A 58 2.86 5.69 -7.03
C THR A 58 1.87 6.69 -7.60
N GLU A 59 1.26 6.36 -8.73
CA GLU A 59 0.16 7.15 -9.27
C GLU A 59 -1.03 7.21 -8.29
N ALA A 60 -1.76 8.32 -8.35
CA ALA A 60 -3.01 8.48 -7.64
C ALA A 60 -4.12 7.66 -8.33
N TYR A 61 -4.43 6.48 -7.78
CA TYR A 61 -5.50 5.63 -8.30
C TYR A 61 -6.47 5.20 -7.20
N THR A 62 -7.77 5.41 -7.44
CA THR A 62 -8.82 5.07 -6.50
C THR A 62 -9.39 3.67 -6.73
N ASN A 63 -9.59 2.94 -5.64
CA ASN A 63 -10.32 1.67 -5.62
C ASN A 63 -10.79 1.40 -4.18
N THR A 64 -11.85 0.61 -4.02
CA THR A 64 -12.44 0.29 -2.72
C THR A 64 -12.11 -1.13 -2.22
N LYS A 65 -11.29 -1.87 -2.96
CA LYS A 65 -10.96 -3.28 -2.71
C LYS A 65 -9.45 -3.55 -2.75
N TYR A 66 -8.65 -2.63 -2.24
CA TYR A 66 -7.21 -2.85 -2.16
C TYR A 66 -6.84 -3.72 -0.97
N TYR A 67 -5.79 -4.52 -1.08
CA TYR A 67 -5.15 -5.17 0.06
C TYR A 67 -3.64 -5.30 -0.13
N ILE A 68 -2.91 -5.39 0.99
CA ILE A 68 -1.47 -5.63 1.02
C ILE A 68 -1.21 -7.14 0.96
N ALA A 69 -0.37 -7.55 0.03
CA ALA A 69 -0.03 -8.95 -0.23
C ALA A 69 1.48 -9.19 -0.22
N SER A 70 1.86 -10.44 0.06
CA SER A 70 3.24 -10.93 0.01
C SER A 70 4.27 -10.01 0.70
N PRO A 71 4.07 -9.67 1.99
CA PRO A 71 5.08 -8.90 2.71
C PRO A 71 6.39 -9.68 2.79
N MET A 72 7.50 -8.99 2.58
CA MET A 72 8.87 -9.50 2.71
C MET A 72 9.62 -8.66 3.74
N GLY A 73 10.54 -9.29 4.47
CA GLY A 73 11.43 -8.59 5.42
C GLY A 73 10.75 -8.09 6.71
N ALA A 74 9.50 -8.47 6.94
CA ALA A 74 8.79 -8.26 8.20
C ALA A 74 8.71 -9.57 8.98
N THR A 75 9.11 -9.55 10.25
CA THR A 75 8.94 -10.65 11.20
C THR A 75 7.75 -10.42 12.14
N ASN A 76 7.31 -9.16 12.26
CA ASN A 76 6.19 -8.73 13.08
C ASN A 76 5.13 -7.98 12.26
N LYS A 77 4.02 -7.62 12.93
CA LYS A 77 3.01 -6.74 12.34
C LYS A 77 3.62 -5.36 12.07
N PHE A 78 3.14 -4.70 11.04
CA PHE A 78 3.50 -3.32 10.72
C PHE A 78 2.28 -2.57 10.23
N THR A 79 2.33 -1.25 10.36
CA THR A 79 1.32 -0.32 9.87
C THR A 79 1.82 0.30 8.58
N VAL A 80 0.90 0.54 7.64
CA VAL A 80 1.18 1.30 6.44
C VAL A 80 0.29 2.53 6.44
N LYS A 81 0.91 3.71 6.32
CA LYS A 81 0.23 4.99 6.11
C LYS A 81 0.37 5.39 4.65
N ILE A 82 -0.72 5.88 4.08
CA ILE A 82 -0.80 6.28 2.68
C ILE A 82 -1.16 7.76 2.66
N TYR A 83 -0.36 8.57 2.00
CA TYR A 83 -0.55 10.02 1.92
C TYR A 83 -0.79 10.43 0.48
N ALA A 84 -1.87 11.19 0.26
CA ALA A 84 -2.06 11.92 -0.99
C ALA A 84 -1.06 13.08 -1.06
N ILE A 85 -0.28 13.15 -2.12
CA ILE A 85 0.66 14.24 -2.37
C ILE A 85 0.04 15.18 -3.41
N THR A 86 -0.25 16.40 -2.96
CA THR A 86 -0.67 17.52 -3.82
C THR A 86 0.54 18.40 -4.13
N ASN A 87 0.41 19.25 -5.15
CA ASN A 87 1.31 20.38 -5.33
C ASN A 87 1.22 21.37 -4.17
#